data_AF-A0A355BL54-F1
#
_entry.id   AF-A0A355BL54-F1
#
_cell.length_a   1.000
_cell.length_b   1.000
_cell.length_c   1.000
_cell.angle_alpha   90.00
_cell.angle_beta   90.00
_cell.angle_gamma   90.00
#
_symmetry.space_group_name_H-M   'P 1'
#
loop_
_entity.id
_entity.type
_entity.pdbx_description
1 polymer ?
#
loop_
_entity_poly.entity_id
_entity_poly.type
_entity_poly.pdbx_seq_one_letter_code
_entity_poly.pdbx_strand_id
1 'polypeptide(L)' 'EEIDIEGCLSVPHTFGEVSRAAKVTVVGQDRYGQKLEIEAEGLLARALQHEIDHLRGVLFVDRALRILPQETDATSEMDE' A
#
# COMPACT_ATOMS: atom_id res chain seq x y z
N GLU A 1 13.74 2.87 7.56
CA GLU A 1 12.76 2.88 6.45
C GLU A 1 13.11 1.74 5.50
N GLU A 2 12.14 1.29 4.71
CA GLU A 2 12.28 0.25 3.69
C GLU A 2 11.52 0.67 2.43
N ILE A 3 12.14 0.52 1.27
CA ILE A 3 11.56 0.84 -0.04
C ILE A 3 11.14 -0.47 -0.71
N ASP A 4 9.90 -0.54 -1.14
CA ASP A 4 9.34 -1.68 -1.88
C ASP A 4 8.18 -1.18 -2.76
N ILE A 5 7.66 -2.06 -3.60
CA ILE A 5 6.60 -1.78 -4.55
C ILE A 5 5.23 -1.81 -3.86
N GLU A 6 4.43 -0.76 -4.07
CA GLU A 6 3.01 -0.73 -3.71
C GLU A 6 2.15 -0.59 -4.97
N GLY A 7 0.95 -1.16 -4.90
CA GLY A 7 -0.18 -0.86 -5.76
C GLY A 7 -1.41 -0.60 -4.91
N CYS A 8 -2.51 -0.17 -5.53
CA CYS A 8 -3.77 0.05 -4.83
C CYS A 8 -4.95 -0.30 -5.73
N LEU A 9 -5.98 -0.97 -5.20
CA LEU A 9 -7.19 -1.28 -5.95
C LEU A 9 -7.95 -0.01 -6.41
N SER A 10 -7.77 1.10 -5.69
CA SER A 10 -8.34 2.40 -6.05
C SER A 10 -7.59 3.11 -7.18
N VAL A 11 -6.38 2.64 -7.53
CA VAL A 11 -5.54 3.16 -8.63
C VAL A 11 -5.09 1.98 -9.48
N PRO A 12 -6.01 1.40 -10.29
CA PRO A 12 -5.75 0.16 -11.01
C PRO A 12 -4.60 0.34 -11.99
N HIS A 13 -3.90 -0.77 -12.28
CA HIS A 13 -2.78 -0.80 -13.23
C HIS A 13 -1.71 0.25 -12.91
N THR A 14 -1.45 0.54 -11.63
CA THR A 14 -0.41 1.49 -11.25
C THR A 14 0.37 0.90 -10.08
N PHE A 15 1.69 0.91 -10.22
CA PHE A 15 2.63 0.46 -9.19
C PHE A 15 3.70 1.51 -9.00
N GLY A 16 4.24 1.63 -7.79
CA GLY A 16 5.27 2.61 -7.48
C GLY A 16 6.15 2.17 -6.32
N GLU A 17 7.39 2.64 -6.31
CA GLU A 17 8.28 2.45 -5.16
C GLU A 17 7.93 3.44 -4.04
N VAL A 18 7.64 2.92 -2.85
CA VAL A 18 7.23 3.73 -1.70
C VAL A 18 8.13 3.43 -0.51
N SER A 19 8.74 4.47 0.07
CA SER A 19 9.43 4.35 1.36
C SER A 19 8.42 4.27 2.50
N ARG A 20 8.58 3.27 3.37
CA ARG A 20 7.76 3.06 4.57
C ARG A 20 8.66 2.86 5.80
N ALA A 21 8.10 3.06 6.99
CA ALA A 21 8.78 2.61 8.20
C ALA A 21 8.87 1.06 8.19
N ALA A 22 10.06 0.53 8.48
CA ALA A 22 10.33 -0.91 8.45
C ALA A 22 9.67 -1.68 9.61
N LYS A 23 9.46 -0.99 10.75
CA LYS A 23 8.72 -1.47 11.91
C LYS A 23 7.80 -0.36 12.40
N VAL A 24 6.56 -0.73 12.78
CA VAL A 24 5.57 0.18 13.35
C VAL A 24 4.84 -0.49 14.51
N THR A 25 4.30 0.33 15.42
CA THR A 25 3.30 -0.10 16.40
C THR A 25 2.02 0.65 16.09
N VAL A 26 0.95 -0.07 15.75
CA VAL A 26 -0.36 0.50 15.43
C VAL A 26 -1.32 0.21 16.58
N VAL A 27 -1.98 1.26 17.06
CA VAL A 27 -3.02 1.17 18.09
C VAL A 27 -4.38 1.45 17.47
N GLY A 28 -5.39 0.68 17.87
CA GLY A 28 -6.73 0.80 17.33
C GLY A 28 -7.77 0.11 18.19
N GLN A 29 -8.95 -0.12 17.60
CA GLN A 29 -10.00 -0.92 18.19
C GLN A 29 -10.44 -1.98 17.19
N ASP A 30 -10.87 -3.13 17.70
CA ASP A 30 -11.49 -4.17 16.89
C ASP A 30 -12.94 -3.79 16.55
N ARG A 31 -13.64 -4.68 15.83
CA ARG A 31 -15.05 -4.46 15.46
C ARG A 31 -16.03 -4.39 16.64
N TYR A 32 -15.59 -4.72 17.85
CA TYR A 32 -16.37 -4.67 19.09
C TYR A 32 -15.95 -3.50 19.99
N GLY A 33 -15.02 -2.64 19.54
CA GLY A 33 -14.51 -1.51 20.31
C GLY A 33 -13.41 -1.88 21.32
N GLN A 34 -12.92 -3.13 21.31
CA GLN A 34 -11.84 -3.54 22.21
C GLN A 34 -10.51 -3.01 21.71
N LYS A 35 -9.69 -2.47 22.60
CA LYS A 35 -8.37 -1.94 22.25
C LYS A 35 -7.47 -3.05 21.71
N LEU A 36 -6.74 -2.74 20.65
CA LEU A 36 -5.70 -3.58 20.08
C LEU A 36 -4.41 -2.78 19.86
N GLU A 37 -3.30 -3.47 19.98
CA GLU A 37 -1.97 -2.98 19.67
C GLU A 37 -1.28 -4.03 18.79
N ILE A 38 -0.77 -3.60 17.63
CA ILE A 38 -0.12 -4.46 16.65
C ILE A 38 1.30 -3.94 16.46
N GLU A 39 2.28 -4.72 16.90
CA GLU A 39 3.66 -4.58 16.44
C GLU A 39 3.79 -5.28 15.09
N ALA A 40 4.24 -4.55 14.08
CA ALA A 40 4.37 -5.06 12.72
C ALA A 40 5.71 -4.68 12.11
N GLU A 41 6.23 -5.55 11.27
CA GLU A 41 7.41 -5.35 10.43
C GLU A 41 7.16 -5.90 9.01
N GLY A 42 8.05 -5.56 8.07
CA GLY A 42 7.96 -5.99 6.67
C GLY A 42 6.62 -5.68 6.02
N LEU A 43 6.03 -6.66 5.32
CA LEU A 43 4.79 -6.47 4.57
C LEU A 43 3.61 -6.02 5.45
N LEU A 44 3.49 -6.52 6.68
CA LEU A 44 2.39 -6.12 7.56
C LEU A 44 2.52 -4.65 7.99
N ALA A 45 3.74 -4.20 8.29
CA ALA A 45 4.00 -2.79 8.60
C ALA A 45 3.64 -1.90 7.42
N ARG A 46 4.02 -2.30 6.20
CA ARG A 46 3.70 -1.60 4.95
C ARG A 46 2.20 -1.51 4.72
N ALA A 47 1.50 -2.64 4.78
CA ALA A 47 0.05 -2.71 4.56
C ALA A 47 -0.70 -1.83 5.56
N LEU A 48 -0.36 -1.88 6.85
CA LEU A 48 -0.99 -1.02 7.86
C LEU A 48 -0.77 0.46 7.57
N GLN A 49 0.45 0.87 7.19
CA GLN A 49 0.72 2.25 6.82
C GLN A 49 -0.07 2.69 5.57
N HIS A 50 -0.20 1.82 4.56
CA HIS A 50 -1.00 2.07 3.36
C HIS A 50 -2.48 2.28 3.69
N GLU A 51 -3.08 1.37 4.45
CA GLU A 51 -4.51 1.47 4.78
C GLU A 51 -4.82 2.64 5.72
N ILE A 52 -3.89 2.98 6.63
CA ILE A 52 -4.03 4.15 7.50
C ILE A 52 -3.93 5.45 6.70
N ASP A 53 -3.18 5.49 5.60
CA ASP A 53 -3.13 6.66 4.73
C ASP A 53 -4.46 6.92 4.02
N HIS A 54 -5.21 5.88 3.65
CA HIS A 54 -6.58 6.04 3.11
C HIS A 54 -7.49 6.77 4.10
N LEU A 55 -7.33 6.55 5.41
CA LEU A 55 -8.08 7.27 6.45
C LEU A 55 -7.78 8.78 6.48
N ARG A 56 -6.67 9.19 5.87
CA ARG A 56 -6.24 10.59 5.73
C ARG A 56 -6.39 11.12 4.30
N GLY A 57 -6.99 10.34 3.40
CA GLY A 57 -7.13 10.68 1.99
C GLY A 57 -5.80 10.74 1.25
N VAL A 58 -4.78 10.00 1.70
CA VAL A 58 -3.47 9.90 1.06
C VAL A 58 -3.40 8.58 0.31
N LEU A 59 -3.06 8.61 -0.97
CA LEU A 59 -2.83 7.43 -1.79
C LEU A 59 -1.33 7.13 -1.89
N PHE A 60 -0.97 5.90 -2.26
CA PHE A 60 0.45 5.53 -2.41
C PHE A 60 1.16 6.36 -3.49
N VAL A 61 0.44 6.81 -4.52
CA VAL A 61 0.98 7.69 -5.59
C VAL A 61 1.43 9.05 -5.06
N ASP A 62 0.85 9.54 -3.96
CA ASP A 62 1.26 10.79 -3.31
C ASP A 62 2.59 10.64 -2.56
N ARG A 63 2.97 9.40 -2.21
CA ARG A 63 4.22 9.05 -1.51
C ARG A 63 5.26 8.39 -2.41
N ALA A 64 4.88 8.01 -3.62
CA ALA A 64 5.74 7.25 -4.51
C ALA A 64 7.00 8.04 -4.86
N LEU A 65 8.15 7.42 -4.65
CA LEU A 65 9.46 7.94 -5.08
C LEU A 65 9.55 7.94 -6.61
N ARG A 66 8.99 6.89 -7.22
CA ARG A 66 8.76 6.79 -8.67
C ARG A 66 7.58 5.87 -8.96
N ILE A 67 6.84 6.19 -10.00
CA ILE A 67 5.85 5.29 -10.59
C ILE A 67 6.57 4.37 -11.58
N LEU A 68 6.27 3.08 -11.52
CA LEU A 68 6.85 2.09 -12.40
C LEU A 68 6.15 2.14 -13.77
N PRO A 69 6.92 2.04 -14.87
CA PRO A 69 6.33 1.96 -16.20
C PRO A 69 5.45 0.71 -16.30
N GLN A 70 4.31 0.85 -16.98
CA GLN A 70 3.47 -0.28 -17.35
C GLN A 70 4.26 -1.15 -18.33
N GLU A 71 4.42 -2.43 -18.04
CA GLU A 71 4.66 -3.38 -19.13
C GLU A 71 3.35 -3.43 -19.91
N THR A 72 3.39 -2.98 -21.17
CA THR A 72 2.24 -3.09 -22.06
C THR A 72 2.00 -4.58 -22.29
N ASP A 73 0.93 -5.13 -21.71
CA ASP A 73 0.50 -6.49 -21.97
C ASP A 73 0.28 -6.67 -23.47
N ALA A 74 1.16 -7.42 -24.12
CA ALA A 74 1.03 -7.86 -25.51
C ALA A 74 -0.06 -8.96 -25.68
N THR A 75 -1.11 -8.91 -24.86
CA THR A 75 -2.18 -9.92 -24.80
C THR A 75 -3.56 -9.26 -24.66
N SER A 76 -3.83 -8.19 -25.43
CA SER A 76 -5.17 -7.62 -25.63
C SER A 76 -5.70 -7.79 -27.06
N GLU A 77 -5.15 -8.74 -27.82
CA GLU A 77 -5.76 -9.25 -29.07
C GLU A 77 -6.35 -10.66 -28.84
N MET A 78 -7.36 -10.78 -27.98
CA MET A 78 -8.29 -11.93 -28.01
C MET A 78 -9.69 -11.44 -27.62
N ASP A 79 -10.21 -10.50 -28.41
CA ASP A 79 -11.65 -10.27 -28.55
C ASP A 79 -12.02 -10.59 -30.01
N GLU A 80 -12.21 -11.88 -30.33
CA GLU A 80 -13.16 -12.41 -31.33
C GLU A 80 -13.59 -13.84 -30.93
#